data_AF-A0A0F2J8T2-F1
#
_entry.id   AF-A0A0F2J8T2-F1
#
_cell.length_a   1.000
_cell.length_b   1.000
_cell.length_c   1.000
_cell.angle_alpha   90.00
_cell.angle_beta   90.00
_cell.angle_gamma   90.00
#
_symmetry.space_group_name_H-M   'P 1'
#
loop_
_entity.id
_entity.type
_entity.pdbx_description
1 polymer ?
#
loop_
_entity_poly.entity_id
_entity_poly.type
_entity_poly.pdbx_seq_one_letter_code
_entity_poly.pdbx_strand_id
1 'polypeptide(L)'
;MFVDAFMQMYKSKILKRKVFDSIPIMKLINDGKLSVDSIPIDIIDQLIEMKAVHSKLNEEDFSFLIEFGILKQGLIYESGSIRDGESHYSADLTDNENRLKLRTLLGKELRGGQVILGAFFVGPKAFYQALNDMSEEERKLFGMSGVEKVNQLYGGEELRTLQRKDARFVNTGMVSSVLGSIASDQLEDGRVISGIGGQYNFVAMGHALPDARVIMMVKSTKGYGKSLKSNIVFSYGHCSIPKHLRDIIVTEYGIADVRSKPEKQVIAELINITDSRFQMQLLAQAKKAGKIPLDYEIPIEYRNNTPEKISNLLKPFQAHGVFQPFPFGTDLTETEVVLGGALKALKRLLTGNRLKLVQGVLFEMFRPFPKSAYPFMERLNLHKPSSLQEKIMRKLVTFALRSTNSLNDSARVPISNSASKTLHK
;
A
#
# COMPACT_ATOMS: atom_id res chain seq x y z
N MET A 1 -6.06 -0.19 -7.23
CA MET A 1 -6.37 1.12 -6.60
C MET A 1 -5.07 1.91 -6.56
N PHE A 2 -5.06 3.17 -7.04
CA PHE A 2 -3.91 4.06 -6.85
C PHE A 2 -4.19 4.95 -5.63
N VAL A 3 -3.38 4.78 -4.58
CA VAL A 3 -3.46 5.57 -3.35
C VAL A 3 -2.20 6.37 -3.11
N ASP A 4 -2.28 7.37 -2.23
CA ASP A 4 -1.18 8.28 -1.91
C ASP A 4 0.13 7.56 -1.56
N ALA A 5 0.09 6.43 -0.85
CA ALA A 5 1.30 5.67 -0.55
C ALA A 5 2.11 5.30 -1.81
N PHE A 6 1.45 4.93 -2.92
CA PHE A 6 2.13 4.65 -4.18
C PHE A 6 2.66 5.92 -4.85
N MET A 7 2.01 7.07 -4.65
CA MET A 7 2.51 8.37 -5.14
C MET A 7 3.82 8.73 -4.43
N GLN A 8 3.89 8.48 -3.12
CA GLN A 8 5.12 8.68 -2.36
C GLN A 8 6.22 7.70 -2.80
N MET A 9 5.88 6.44 -3.09
CA MET A 9 6.84 5.47 -3.66
C MET A 9 7.34 5.89 -5.04
N TYR A 10 6.48 6.45 -5.89
CA TYR A 10 6.87 6.98 -7.20
C TYR A 10 7.83 8.18 -7.04
N LYS A 11 7.46 9.19 -6.24
CA LYS A 11 8.30 10.35 -5.92
C LYS A 11 9.66 9.96 -5.32
N SER A 12 9.69 8.87 -4.55
CA SER A 12 10.89 8.31 -3.93
C SER A 12 11.68 7.36 -4.85
N LYS A 13 11.29 7.21 -6.12
CA LYS A 13 11.93 6.34 -7.12
C LYS A 13 11.93 4.84 -6.76
N ILE A 14 11.02 4.42 -5.88
CA ILE A 14 10.79 3.01 -5.54
C ILE A 14 9.89 2.37 -6.60
N LEU A 15 8.81 3.07 -6.98
CA LEU A 15 7.89 2.62 -8.02
C LEU A 15 8.28 3.23 -9.36
N LYS A 16 9.11 2.49 -10.13
CA LYS A 16 9.75 3.01 -11.36
C LYS A 16 9.67 2.08 -12.58
N ARG A 17 9.29 0.82 -12.40
CA ARG A 17 9.24 -0.16 -13.49
C ARG A 17 8.10 0.23 -14.44
N LYS A 18 8.44 0.61 -15.67
CA LYS A 18 7.44 0.79 -16.73
C LYS A 18 7.06 -0.57 -17.31
N VAL A 19 5.77 -0.75 -17.56
CA VAL A 19 5.20 -1.89 -18.27
C VAL A 19 4.45 -1.39 -19.50
N PHE A 20 4.39 -2.22 -20.54
CA PHE A 20 3.84 -1.86 -21.84
C PHE A 20 2.74 -2.84 -22.19
N ASP A 21 1.71 -2.38 -22.89
CA ASP A 21 0.62 -3.24 -23.38
C ASP A 21 1.04 -3.97 -24.67
N SER A 22 2.18 -4.66 -24.63
CA SER A 22 2.75 -5.45 -25.73
C SER A 22 3.54 -6.65 -25.20
N ILE A 23 3.11 -7.85 -25.61
CA ILE A 23 3.77 -9.12 -25.26
C ILE A 23 5.25 -9.15 -25.73
N PRO A 24 5.57 -8.89 -27.01
CA PRO A 24 6.95 -8.98 -27.47
C PRO A 24 7.88 -7.98 -26.77
N ILE A 25 7.42 -6.74 -26.56
CA ILE A 25 8.19 -5.72 -25.83
C ILE A 25 8.43 -6.17 -24.39
N MET A 26 7.39 -6.66 -23.70
CA MET A 26 7.52 -7.13 -22.33
C MET A 26 8.42 -8.38 -22.20
N LYS A 27 8.42 -9.29 -23.18
CA LYS A 27 9.37 -10.41 -23.25
C LYS A 27 10.81 -9.92 -23.33
N LEU A 28 11.11 -9.03 -24.29
CA LEU A 28 12.45 -8.46 -24.44
C LEU A 28 12.94 -7.72 -23.19
N ILE A 29 12.06 -6.94 -22.56
CA ILE A 29 12.38 -6.25 -21.29
C ILE A 29 12.68 -7.26 -20.18
N ASN A 30 11.87 -8.31 -20.06
CA ASN A 30 12.03 -9.32 -19.02
C ASN A 30 13.28 -10.17 -19.20
N ASP A 31 13.71 -10.37 -20.44
CA ASP A 31 14.93 -11.09 -20.83
C ASP A 31 16.18 -10.19 -20.79
N GLY A 32 16.02 -8.89 -20.49
CA GLY A 32 17.12 -7.92 -20.43
C GLY A 32 17.68 -7.51 -21.79
N LYS A 33 17.01 -7.87 -22.89
CA LYS A 33 17.40 -7.54 -24.27
C LYS A 33 16.95 -6.15 -24.71
N LEU A 34 15.99 -5.55 -24.00
CA LEU A 34 15.47 -4.21 -24.28
C LEU A 34 15.36 -3.39 -22.99
N SER A 35 15.87 -2.17 -23.03
CA SER A 35 15.70 -1.19 -21.95
C SER A 35 14.63 -0.17 -22.34
N VAL A 36 14.00 0.44 -21.34
CA VAL A 36 13.01 1.50 -21.54
C VAL A 36 13.64 2.75 -22.14
N ASP A 37 14.86 3.07 -21.72
CA ASP A 37 15.52 4.35 -22.03
C ASP A 37 16.53 4.22 -23.20
N SER A 38 16.57 3.06 -23.87
CA SER A 38 17.49 2.80 -24.97
C SER A 38 16.96 1.73 -25.92
N ILE A 39 16.80 2.10 -27.20
CA ILE A 39 16.46 1.18 -28.28
C ILE A 39 17.75 0.58 -28.87
N PRO A 40 17.96 -0.75 -28.79
CA PRO A 40 19.16 -1.38 -29.31
C PRO A 40 19.10 -1.50 -30.84
N ILE A 41 20.27 -1.51 -31.48
CA ILE A 41 20.42 -1.46 -32.95
C ILE A 41 19.85 -2.70 -33.66
N ASP A 42 19.81 -3.83 -32.97
CA ASP A 42 19.33 -5.12 -33.46
C ASP A 42 17.86 -5.39 -33.10
N ILE A 43 17.14 -4.41 -32.54
CA ILE A 43 15.75 -4.59 -32.07
C ILE A 43 14.81 -5.11 -33.16
N ILE A 44 14.97 -4.64 -34.41
CA ILE A 44 14.13 -5.07 -35.53
C ILE A 44 14.39 -6.55 -35.85
N ASP A 45 15.66 -6.97 -35.84
CA ASP A 45 16.04 -8.37 -36.07
C ASP A 45 15.44 -9.27 -34.97
N GLN A 46 15.52 -8.82 -33.71
CA GLN A 46 14.91 -9.54 -32.58
C GLN A 46 13.39 -9.65 -32.69
N LEU A 47 12.71 -8.57 -33.11
CA LEU A 47 11.25 -8.55 -33.31
C LEU A 47 10.82 -9.46 -34.46
N ILE A 48 11.59 -9.53 -35.55
CA ILE A 48 11.37 -10.48 -36.66
C ILE A 48 11.57 -11.92 -36.20
N GLU A 49 12.66 -12.21 -35.47
CA GLU A 49 12.99 -13.55 -34.99
C GLU A 49 11.87 -14.13 -34.10
N MET A 50 11.29 -13.30 -33.24
CA MET A 50 10.15 -13.69 -32.40
C MET A 50 8.79 -13.60 -33.10
N LYS A 51 8.76 -13.26 -34.39
CA LYS A 51 7.55 -13.08 -35.21
C LYS A 51 6.59 -12.03 -34.64
N ALA A 52 7.14 -11.00 -34.00
CA ALA A 52 6.37 -9.85 -33.52
C ALA A 52 6.07 -8.84 -34.64
N VAL A 53 6.94 -8.79 -35.65
CA VAL A 53 6.73 -8.04 -36.89
C VAL A 53 7.14 -8.90 -38.09
N HIS A 54 6.61 -8.60 -39.26
CA HIS A 54 6.95 -9.33 -40.48
C HIS A 54 8.32 -8.91 -41.02
N SER A 55 8.99 -9.82 -41.73
CA SER A 55 10.21 -9.48 -42.49
C SER A 55 9.93 -8.57 -43.69
N LYS A 56 8.68 -8.46 -44.12
CA LYS A 56 8.20 -7.40 -45.03
C LYS A 56 7.17 -6.62 -44.25
N LEU A 57 7.56 -5.47 -43.70
CA LEU A 57 6.69 -4.75 -42.77
C LEU A 57 5.42 -4.32 -43.50
N ASN A 58 4.28 -4.54 -42.85
CA ASN A 58 3.01 -3.97 -43.26
C ASN A 58 2.70 -2.70 -42.43
N GLU A 59 1.51 -2.13 -42.65
CA GLU A 59 1.08 -0.92 -41.94
C GLU A 59 0.87 -1.14 -40.44
N GLU A 60 0.45 -2.35 -40.03
CA GLU A 60 0.28 -2.73 -38.61
C GLU A 60 1.64 -2.82 -37.90
N ASP A 61 2.62 -3.47 -38.52
CA ASP A 61 4.00 -3.55 -38.01
C ASP A 61 4.59 -2.15 -37.87
N PHE A 62 4.43 -1.30 -38.89
CA PHE A 62 4.90 0.08 -38.84
C PHE A 62 4.23 0.86 -37.70
N SER A 63 2.90 0.75 -37.56
CA SER A 63 2.15 1.40 -36.49
C SER A 63 2.63 0.96 -35.11
N PHE A 64 2.83 -0.34 -34.92
CA PHE A 64 3.41 -0.91 -33.70
C PHE A 64 4.80 -0.33 -33.39
N LEU A 65 5.69 -0.28 -34.40
CA LEU A 65 7.05 0.24 -34.23
C LEU A 65 7.07 1.74 -33.88
N ILE A 66 6.14 2.53 -34.43
CA ILE A 66 5.97 3.95 -34.12
C ILE A 66 5.33 4.15 -32.74
N GLU A 67 4.29 3.38 -32.40
CA GLU A 67 3.55 3.47 -31.14
C GLU A 67 4.47 3.28 -29.94
N PHE A 68 5.29 2.22 -29.96
CA PHE A 68 6.22 1.92 -28.88
C PHE A 68 7.55 2.68 -28.97
N GLY A 69 7.73 3.55 -29.97
CA GLY A 69 8.95 4.36 -30.13
C GLY A 69 10.18 3.56 -30.59
N ILE A 70 9.99 2.35 -31.14
CA ILE A 70 11.06 1.58 -31.77
C ILE A 70 11.60 2.34 -32.99
N LEU A 71 10.71 2.91 -33.79
CA LEU A 71 11.04 3.88 -34.82
C LEU A 71 10.76 5.30 -34.31
N LYS A 72 11.55 6.27 -34.80
CA LYS A 72 11.37 7.68 -34.49
C LYS A 72 10.02 8.19 -35.03
N GLN A 73 9.48 9.21 -34.39
CA GLN A 73 8.21 9.82 -34.80
C GLN A 73 8.35 10.62 -36.11
N GLY A 74 7.22 10.87 -36.77
CA GLY A 74 7.15 11.68 -37.99
C GLY A 74 7.42 10.89 -39.28
N LEU A 75 7.70 9.59 -39.19
CA LEU A 75 7.77 8.71 -40.33
C LEU A 75 6.37 8.41 -40.88
N ILE A 76 6.29 8.13 -42.18
CA ILE A 76 5.03 7.79 -42.85
C ILE A 76 5.22 6.47 -43.60
N TYR A 77 4.25 5.57 -43.53
CA TYR A 77 4.25 4.31 -44.28
C TYR A 77 3.31 4.40 -45.47
N GLU A 78 3.83 4.14 -46.68
CA GLU A 78 3.07 4.19 -47.93
C GLU A 78 3.54 3.06 -48.86
N SER A 79 2.62 2.17 -49.26
CA SER A 79 2.83 1.15 -50.30
C SER A 79 4.11 0.29 -50.14
N GLY A 80 4.44 -0.14 -48.92
CA GLY A 80 5.65 -0.96 -48.66
C GLY A 80 6.95 -0.16 -48.56
N SER A 81 6.85 1.17 -48.42
CA SER A 81 7.98 2.06 -48.15
C SER A 81 7.70 2.90 -46.91
N ILE A 82 8.76 3.16 -46.13
CA ILE A 82 8.76 4.13 -45.03
C ILE A 82 9.41 5.42 -45.55
N ARG A 83 8.78 6.56 -45.28
CA ARG A 83 9.24 7.89 -45.70
C ARG A 83 9.69 8.71 -44.50
N ASP A 84 10.83 9.38 -44.66
CA ASP A 84 11.42 10.32 -43.71
C ASP A 84 11.74 11.62 -44.46
N GLY A 85 10.79 12.56 -44.48
CA GLY A 85 10.85 13.74 -45.35
C GLY A 85 10.83 13.36 -46.83
N GLU A 86 11.94 13.60 -47.53
CA GLU A 86 12.14 13.25 -48.94
C GLU A 86 12.82 11.88 -49.12
N SER A 87 13.31 11.27 -48.05
CA SER A 87 14.00 9.97 -48.12
C SER A 87 13.00 8.81 -48.07
N HIS A 88 13.24 7.78 -48.87
CA HIS A 88 12.43 6.58 -48.94
C HIS A 88 13.24 5.33 -48.57
N TYR A 89 12.64 4.48 -47.75
CA TYR A 89 13.23 3.25 -47.22
C TYR A 89 12.30 2.08 -47.54
N SER A 90 12.81 1.05 -48.20
CA SER A 90 12.04 -0.18 -48.45
C SER A 90 11.68 -0.86 -47.13
N ALA A 91 10.42 -1.28 -47.00
CA ALA A 91 9.93 -2.07 -45.88
C ALA A 91 10.19 -3.58 -46.02
N ASP A 92 10.83 -4.01 -47.13
CA ASP A 92 11.27 -5.39 -47.31
C ASP A 92 12.62 -5.63 -46.63
N LEU A 93 12.54 -6.16 -45.41
CA LEU A 93 13.67 -6.47 -44.54
C LEU A 93 14.23 -7.88 -44.79
N THR A 94 13.78 -8.60 -45.82
CA THR A 94 14.50 -9.82 -46.24
C THR A 94 15.88 -9.46 -46.80
N ASP A 95 16.01 -8.28 -47.40
CA ASP A 95 17.27 -7.68 -47.83
C ASP A 95 18.04 -7.09 -46.63
N ASN A 96 19.31 -7.47 -46.51
CA ASN A 96 20.22 -6.98 -45.48
C ASN A 96 20.50 -5.47 -45.60
N GLU A 97 20.55 -4.91 -46.81
CA GLU A 97 20.80 -3.48 -46.98
C GLU A 97 19.63 -2.64 -46.46
N ASN A 98 18.39 -3.08 -46.73
CA ASN A 98 17.19 -2.40 -46.23
C ASN A 98 17.13 -2.44 -44.71
N ARG A 99 17.48 -3.58 -44.09
CA ARG A 99 17.62 -3.69 -42.63
C ARG A 99 18.64 -2.70 -42.06
N LEU A 100 19.82 -2.61 -42.67
CA LEU A 100 20.86 -1.69 -42.23
C LEU A 100 20.44 -0.22 -42.38
N LYS A 101 19.74 0.12 -43.45
CA LYS A 101 19.20 1.48 -43.65
C LYS A 101 18.09 1.79 -42.64
N LEU A 102 17.21 0.84 -42.33
CA LEU A 102 16.12 1.06 -41.37
C LEU A 102 16.64 1.38 -39.95
N ARG A 103 17.83 0.88 -39.58
CA ARG A 103 18.48 1.18 -38.30
C ARG A 103 18.74 2.67 -38.06
N THR A 104 18.84 3.49 -39.11
CA THR A 104 19.00 4.96 -38.98
C THR A 104 17.70 5.65 -38.56
N LEU A 105 16.57 4.96 -38.64
CA LEU A 105 15.24 5.45 -38.29
C LEU A 105 14.80 5.05 -36.88
N LEU A 106 15.64 4.36 -36.11
CA LEU A 106 15.30 3.94 -34.75
C LEU A 106 15.04 5.15 -33.84
N GLY A 107 14.10 4.97 -32.90
CA GLY A 107 13.86 5.89 -31.80
C GLY A 107 14.97 5.85 -30.75
N LYS A 108 14.86 6.71 -29.74
CA LYS A 108 15.84 6.78 -28.63
C LYS A 108 15.41 5.95 -27.43
N GLU A 109 14.12 5.94 -27.12
CA GLU A 109 13.52 5.32 -25.94
C GLU A 109 12.14 4.78 -26.26
N LEU A 110 11.68 3.83 -25.44
CA LEU A 110 10.33 3.28 -25.56
C LEU A 110 9.27 4.29 -25.11
N ARG A 111 8.12 4.27 -25.80
CA ARG A 111 6.97 5.12 -25.53
C ARG A 111 5.76 4.31 -25.05
N GLY A 112 4.84 4.97 -24.34
CA GLY A 112 3.59 4.36 -23.87
C GLY A 112 3.71 3.49 -22.62
N GLY A 113 4.86 3.49 -21.94
CA GLY A 113 5.07 2.70 -20.71
C GLY A 113 4.36 3.30 -19.50
N GLN A 114 3.77 2.45 -18.67
CA GLN A 114 3.04 2.83 -17.45
C GLN A 114 3.71 2.26 -16.20
N VAL A 115 3.73 3.01 -15.09
CA VAL A 115 4.25 2.56 -13.79
C VAL A 115 3.15 2.07 -12.86
N ILE A 116 1.91 2.52 -13.09
CA ILE A 116 0.71 2.09 -12.36
C ILE A 116 -0.42 1.88 -13.36
N LEU A 117 -1.15 0.78 -13.17
CA LEU A 117 -2.49 0.61 -13.74
C LEU A 117 -3.53 0.58 -12.61
N GLY A 118 -4.26 1.68 -12.45
CA GLY A 118 -5.31 1.83 -11.47
C GLY A 118 -6.69 1.49 -12.03
N ALA A 119 -7.63 1.13 -11.15
CA ALA A 119 -9.05 1.11 -11.50
C ALA A 119 -9.81 2.34 -10.98
N PHE A 120 -9.23 3.00 -9.97
CA PHE A 120 -9.71 4.22 -9.34
C PHE A 120 -8.61 4.79 -8.44
N PHE A 121 -8.67 6.10 -8.20
CA PHE A 121 -7.67 6.89 -7.49
C PHE A 121 -8.28 7.45 -6.20
N VAL A 122 -7.59 7.28 -5.06
CA VAL A 122 -8.08 7.73 -3.74
C VAL A 122 -6.92 8.28 -2.92
N GLY A 123 -7.04 9.52 -2.45
CA GLY A 123 -6.03 10.13 -1.60
C GLY A 123 -6.50 11.42 -0.94
N PRO A 124 -5.62 12.07 -0.16
CA PRO A 124 -5.86 13.41 0.35
C PRO A 124 -5.80 14.47 -0.78
N LYS A 125 -6.14 15.73 -0.48
CA LYS A 125 -6.09 16.81 -1.48
C LYS A 125 -4.71 16.96 -2.14
N ALA A 126 -3.63 16.81 -1.37
CA ALA A 126 -2.26 16.89 -1.89
C ALA A 126 -1.95 15.83 -2.96
N PHE A 127 -2.57 14.65 -2.88
CA PHE A 127 -2.42 13.60 -3.90
C PHE A 127 -3.03 14.03 -5.23
N TYR A 128 -4.24 14.60 -5.21
CA TYR A 128 -4.89 15.10 -6.41
C TYR A 128 -4.18 16.33 -7.00
N GLN A 129 -3.70 17.23 -6.14
CA GLN A 129 -2.88 18.36 -6.57
C GLN A 129 -1.62 17.88 -7.29
N ALA A 130 -0.91 16.89 -6.74
CA ALA A 130 0.27 16.32 -7.38
C ALA A 130 -0.04 15.74 -8.77
N LEU A 131 -1.20 15.11 -8.97
CA LEU A 131 -1.62 14.61 -10.29
C LEU A 131 -1.94 15.75 -11.28
N ASN A 132 -2.56 16.83 -10.79
CA ASN A 132 -2.90 18.00 -11.61
C ASN A 132 -1.67 18.80 -12.03
N ASP A 133 -0.65 18.87 -11.18
CA ASP A 133 0.60 19.60 -11.44
C ASP A 133 1.55 18.87 -12.40
N MET A 134 1.32 17.57 -12.65
CA MET A 134 2.12 16.79 -13.60
C MET A 134 1.92 17.25 -15.04
N SER A 135 3.00 17.21 -15.82
CA SER A 135 2.92 17.29 -17.29
C SER A 135 2.09 16.13 -17.84
N GLU A 136 1.57 16.28 -19.07
CA GLU A 136 0.81 15.22 -19.71
C GLU A 136 1.62 13.92 -19.85
N GLU A 137 2.90 14.03 -20.21
CA GLU A 137 3.81 12.89 -20.38
C GLU A 137 4.05 12.16 -19.06
N GLU A 138 4.25 12.89 -17.96
CA GLU A 138 4.37 12.26 -16.64
C GLU A 138 3.04 11.63 -16.18
N ARG A 139 1.92 12.32 -16.42
CA ARG A 139 0.60 11.83 -16.04
C ARG A 139 0.23 10.53 -16.77
N LYS A 140 0.66 10.35 -18.02
CA LYS A 140 0.48 9.12 -18.82
C LYS A 140 1.13 7.87 -18.19
N LEU A 141 2.09 8.04 -17.27
CA LEU A 141 2.66 6.92 -16.51
C LEU A 141 1.62 6.24 -15.59
N PHE A 142 0.53 6.94 -15.25
CA PHE A 142 -0.54 6.45 -14.38
C PHE A 142 -1.78 6.09 -15.19
N GLY A 143 -1.80 4.85 -15.68
CA GLY A 143 -2.91 4.31 -16.46
C GLY A 143 -4.16 4.03 -15.64
N MET A 144 -5.30 4.01 -16.32
CA MET A 144 -6.60 3.62 -15.78
C MET A 144 -7.21 2.51 -16.62
N SER A 145 -7.80 1.51 -15.98
CA SER A 145 -8.56 0.46 -16.65
C SER A 145 -9.69 -0.09 -15.77
N GLY A 146 -10.58 -0.88 -16.35
CA GLY A 146 -11.66 -1.53 -15.61
C GLY A 146 -11.13 -2.46 -14.52
N VAL A 147 -11.91 -2.62 -13.45
CA VAL A 147 -11.57 -3.50 -12.31
C VAL A 147 -11.31 -4.94 -12.77
N GLU A 148 -11.97 -5.39 -13.83
CA GLU A 148 -11.77 -6.73 -14.40
C GLU A 148 -10.36 -6.95 -14.96
N LYS A 149 -9.73 -5.95 -15.59
CA LYS A 149 -8.32 -6.03 -16.05
C LYS A 149 -7.35 -5.93 -14.88
N VAL A 150 -7.59 -5.00 -13.96
CA VAL A 150 -6.66 -4.70 -12.86
C VAL A 150 -6.60 -5.85 -11.85
N ASN A 151 -7.75 -6.39 -11.46
CA ASN A 151 -7.87 -7.36 -10.38
C ASN A 151 -7.79 -8.81 -10.85
N GLN A 152 -7.65 -9.11 -12.15
CA GLN A 152 -7.59 -10.49 -12.64
C GLN A 152 -6.36 -10.77 -13.50
N LEU A 153 -5.93 -12.03 -13.47
CA LEU A 153 -4.92 -12.55 -14.38
C LEU A 153 -5.56 -12.97 -15.72
N TYR A 154 -6.78 -13.49 -15.67
CA TYR A 154 -7.50 -14.05 -16.81
C TYR A 154 -7.99 -13.00 -17.81
N GLY A 155 -8.02 -13.35 -19.10
CA GLY A 155 -8.38 -12.45 -20.21
C GLY A 155 -7.20 -11.60 -20.71
N GLY A 156 -5.98 -12.13 -20.62
CA GLY A 156 -4.73 -11.46 -20.96
C GLY A 156 -3.53 -12.02 -20.20
N GLU A 157 -3.59 -13.31 -19.85
CA GLU A 157 -2.74 -14.02 -18.90
C GLU A 157 -1.26 -13.86 -19.23
N GLU A 158 -0.89 -14.02 -20.50
CA GLU A 158 0.50 -13.92 -20.95
C GLU A 158 1.06 -12.51 -20.70
N LEU A 159 0.41 -11.49 -21.25
CA LEU A 159 0.83 -10.09 -21.07
C LEU A 159 0.84 -9.72 -19.59
N ARG A 160 -0.24 -10.05 -18.87
CA ARG A 160 -0.42 -9.71 -17.46
C ARG A 160 0.60 -10.40 -16.55
N THR A 161 1.05 -11.60 -16.91
CA THR A 161 2.16 -12.31 -16.25
C THR A 161 3.46 -11.58 -16.50
N LEU A 162 3.77 -11.24 -17.75
CA LEU A 162 5.00 -10.53 -18.11
C LEU A 162 5.10 -9.16 -17.43
N GLN A 163 3.98 -8.44 -17.32
CA GLN A 163 3.90 -7.14 -16.64
C GLN A 163 4.08 -7.27 -15.12
N ARG A 164 3.68 -8.39 -14.51
CA ARG A 164 3.68 -8.63 -13.05
C ARG A 164 4.85 -9.51 -12.57
N LYS A 165 5.98 -9.49 -13.30
CA LYS A 165 7.23 -10.13 -12.87
C LYS A 165 7.61 -9.69 -11.44
N ASP A 166 7.94 -10.66 -10.60
CA ASP A 166 8.29 -10.49 -9.18
C ASP A 166 7.22 -9.78 -8.33
N ALA A 167 5.93 -9.91 -8.68
CA ALA A 167 4.86 -9.17 -8.01
C ALA A 167 4.75 -9.47 -6.50
N ARG A 168 4.41 -8.45 -5.71
CA ARG A 168 4.13 -8.55 -4.27
C ARG A 168 2.73 -8.01 -3.98
N PHE A 169 1.80 -8.90 -3.62
CA PHE A 169 0.41 -8.55 -3.35
C PHE A 169 0.20 -8.32 -1.85
N VAL A 170 0.17 -7.06 -1.43
CA VAL A 170 0.03 -6.68 -0.02
C VAL A 170 -1.43 -6.36 0.30
N ASN A 171 -1.99 -7.06 1.29
CA ASN A 171 -3.37 -6.91 1.73
C ASN A 171 -3.46 -6.83 3.26
N THR A 172 -4.57 -6.34 3.80
CA THR A 172 -4.87 -6.35 5.23
C THR A 172 -5.92 -7.41 5.57
N GLY A 173 -5.74 -8.12 6.68
CA GLY A 173 -6.70 -9.07 7.22
C GLY A 173 -7.20 -8.65 8.60
N MET A 174 -8.37 -9.14 8.99
CA MET A 174 -8.94 -8.84 10.31
C MET A 174 -8.48 -9.87 11.36
N VAL A 175 -8.55 -11.15 11.03
CA VAL A 175 -8.20 -12.28 11.91
C VAL A 175 -7.49 -13.35 11.09
N SER A 176 -6.47 -13.98 11.67
CA SER A 176 -5.81 -15.17 11.12
C SER A 176 -5.99 -16.35 12.07
N SER A 177 -6.30 -17.52 11.54
CA SER A 177 -6.17 -18.75 12.33
C SER A 177 -4.70 -19.17 12.44
N VAL A 178 -4.32 -19.96 13.45
CA VAL A 178 -2.98 -20.58 13.53
C VAL A 178 -2.67 -21.53 12.38
N LEU A 179 -3.68 -21.86 11.54
CA LEU A 179 -3.51 -22.61 10.30
C LEU A 179 -3.23 -21.69 9.09
N GLY A 180 -3.23 -20.37 9.26
CA GLY A 180 -2.96 -19.39 8.21
C GLY A 180 -4.15 -19.06 7.31
N SER A 181 -5.38 -19.48 7.65
CA SER A 181 -6.58 -18.91 7.01
C SER A 181 -6.83 -17.49 7.51
N ILE A 182 -7.45 -16.66 6.68
CA ILE A 182 -7.71 -15.24 6.98
C ILE A 182 -9.19 -14.93 6.83
N ALA A 183 -9.75 -14.22 7.80
CA ALA A 183 -11.02 -13.53 7.69
C ALA A 183 -10.77 -12.02 7.60
N SER A 184 -11.44 -11.35 6.66
CA SER A 184 -11.20 -9.94 6.34
C SER A 184 -12.46 -9.07 6.36
N ASP A 185 -13.64 -9.68 6.21
CA ASP A 185 -14.87 -8.94 5.90
C ASP A 185 -16.05 -9.25 6.85
N GLN A 186 -16.02 -10.35 7.61
CA GLN A 186 -17.15 -10.78 8.45
C GLN A 186 -16.73 -11.26 9.86
N LEU A 187 -17.58 -10.98 10.84
CA LEU A 187 -17.50 -11.52 12.20
C LEU A 187 -18.06 -12.96 12.28
N GLU A 188 -17.71 -13.70 13.34
CA GLU A 188 -18.19 -15.09 13.53
C GLU A 188 -19.72 -15.21 13.66
N ASP A 189 -20.40 -14.13 14.03
CA ASP A 189 -21.87 -14.07 14.13
C ASP A 189 -22.54 -13.63 12.81
N GLY A 190 -21.81 -13.66 11.69
CA GLY A 190 -22.32 -13.35 10.36
C GLY A 190 -22.41 -11.85 10.05
N ARG A 191 -22.11 -10.96 11.00
CA ARG A 191 -22.12 -9.52 10.74
C ARG A 191 -21.00 -9.12 9.77
N VAL A 192 -21.39 -8.50 8.67
CA VAL A 192 -20.49 -7.96 7.66
C VAL A 192 -19.91 -6.62 8.15
N ILE A 193 -18.58 -6.52 8.13
CA ILE A 193 -17.82 -5.33 8.55
C ILE A 193 -17.39 -4.50 7.34
N SER A 194 -17.03 -5.17 6.24
CA SER A 194 -16.63 -4.56 4.98
C SER A 194 -16.94 -5.51 3.83
N GLY A 195 -16.78 -5.07 2.58
CA GLY A 195 -16.70 -6.00 1.46
C GLY A 195 -15.29 -6.61 1.36
N ILE A 196 -15.18 -7.83 0.81
CA ILE A 196 -13.87 -8.46 0.53
C ILE A 196 -13.09 -7.71 -0.57
N GLY A 197 -13.80 -7.01 -1.46
CA GLY A 197 -13.22 -6.28 -2.59
C GLY A 197 -12.39 -7.20 -3.50
N GLY A 198 -11.26 -6.69 -4.00
CA GLY A 198 -10.33 -7.45 -4.85
C GLY A 198 -9.37 -8.38 -4.10
N GLN A 199 -9.45 -8.47 -2.77
CA GLN A 199 -8.46 -9.18 -1.96
C GLN A 199 -8.27 -10.63 -2.41
N TYR A 200 -9.38 -11.38 -2.50
CA TYR A 200 -9.33 -12.77 -2.96
C TYR A 200 -8.65 -12.90 -4.32
N ASN A 201 -9.01 -12.03 -5.27
CA ASN A 201 -8.48 -12.08 -6.63
C ASN A 201 -6.96 -11.86 -6.65
N PHE A 202 -6.44 -10.90 -5.89
CA PHE A 202 -4.99 -10.66 -5.80
C PHE A 202 -4.26 -11.79 -5.09
N VAL A 203 -4.88 -12.41 -4.09
CA VAL A 203 -4.32 -13.60 -3.44
C VAL A 203 -4.25 -14.77 -4.43
N ALA A 204 -5.35 -15.09 -5.11
CA ALA A 204 -5.38 -16.15 -6.11
C ALA A 204 -4.37 -15.91 -7.25
N MET A 205 -4.29 -14.66 -7.73
CA MET A 205 -3.30 -14.24 -8.73
C MET A 205 -1.85 -14.44 -8.25
N GLY A 206 -1.56 -14.09 -6.98
CA GLY A 206 -0.22 -14.28 -6.42
C GLY A 206 0.22 -15.73 -6.29
N HIS A 207 -0.72 -16.68 -6.24
CA HIS A 207 -0.41 -18.11 -6.30
C HIS A 207 -0.31 -18.67 -7.72
N ALA A 208 -1.00 -18.03 -8.68
CA ALA A 208 -0.93 -18.40 -10.10
C ALA A 208 0.37 -17.91 -10.77
N LEU A 209 0.92 -16.78 -10.31
CA LEU A 209 2.18 -16.23 -10.82
C LEU A 209 3.39 -16.93 -10.15
N PRO A 210 4.33 -17.51 -10.93
CA PRO A 210 5.42 -18.33 -10.39
C PRO A 210 6.36 -17.62 -9.39
N ASP A 211 6.63 -16.34 -9.65
CA ASP A 211 7.60 -15.50 -8.93
C ASP A 211 6.92 -14.50 -7.97
N ALA A 212 5.60 -14.56 -7.85
CA ALA A 212 4.84 -13.66 -7.00
C ALA A 212 4.75 -14.15 -5.55
N ARG A 213 4.55 -13.18 -4.64
CA ARG A 213 4.27 -13.44 -3.23
C ARG A 213 3.05 -12.67 -2.77
N VAL A 214 2.30 -13.26 -1.84
CA VAL A 214 1.15 -12.67 -1.17
C VAL A 214 1.54 -12.33 0.27
N ILE A 215 1.24 -11.11 0.71
CA ILE A 215 1.54 -10.61 2.05
C ILE A 215 0.23 -10.16 2.70
N MET A 216 -0.13 -10.81 3.82
CA MET A 216 -1.29 -10.46 4.61
C MET A 216 -0.87 -9.78 5.92
N MET A 217 -1.22 -8.51 6.05
CA MET A 217 -0.98 -7.69 7.24
C MET A 217 -2.14 -7.84 8.22
N VAL A 218 -1.89 -8.39 9.41
CA VAL A 218 -2.90 -8.59 10.46
C VAL A 218 -2.38 -7.95 11.75
N LYS A 219 -3.14 -7.04 12.36
CA LYS A 219 -2.78 -6.54 13.70
C LYS A 219 -2.80 -7.69 14.69
N SER A 220 -1.83 -7.82 15.59
CA SER A 220 -1.78 -8.93 16.54
C SER A 220 -3.01 -9.00 17.46
N THR A 221 -3.61 -7.86 17.78
CA THR A 221 -4.70 -7.73 18.76
C THR A 221 -5.78 -6.72 18.34
N LYS A 222 -6.95 -6.84 18.96
CA LYS A 222 -8.04 -5.86 18.92
C LYS A 222 -8.63 -5.63 20.31
N GLY A 223 -9.26 -4.48 20.50
CA GLY A 223 -9.87 -4.11 21.78
C GLY A 223 -8.85 -3.60 22.81
N TYR A 224 -9.32 -3.38 24.04
CA TYR A 224 -8.54 -2.81 25.14
C TYR A 224 -9.01 -3.34 26.49
N GLY A 225 -8.11 -3.36 27.48
CA GLY A 225 -8.42 -3.80 28.84
C GLY A 225 -9.04 -5.19 28.85
N LYS A 226 -10.18 -5.36 29.53
CA LYS A 226 -10.91 -6.63 29.59
C LYS A 226 -11.44 -7.13 28.23
N SER A 227 -11.55 -6.25 27.24
CA SER A 227 -12.03 -6.59 25.88
C SER A 227 -10.90 -6.94 24.90
N LEU A 228 -9.64 -6.87 25.35
CA LEU A 228 -8.47 -7.19 24.52
C LEU A 228 -8.53 -8.65 24.07
N LYS A 229 -8.40 -8.87 22.76
CA LYS A 229 -8.38 -10.19 22.13
C LYS A 229 -7.25 -10.27 21.13
N SER A 230 -6.69 -11.47 20.97
CA SER A 230 -5.80 -11.78 19.85
C SER A 230 -6.58 -11.79 18.53
N ASN A 231 -5.94 -11.35 17.45
CA ASN A 231 -6.40 -11.59 16.08
C ASN A 231 -5.67 -12.78 15.43
N ILE A 232 -4.64 -13.34 16.07
CA ILE A 232 -4.19 -14.69 15.77
C ILE A 232 -4.95 -15.64 16.70
N VAL A 233 -5.83 -16.46 16.14
CA VAL A 233 -6.75 -17.31 16.90
C VAL A 233 -6.55 -18.77 16.54
N PHE A 234 -6.95 -19.69 17.41
CA PHE A 234 -6.86 -21.12 17.06
C PHE A 234 -7.79 -21.48 15.89
N SER A 235 -9.02 -20.99 15.91
CA SER A 235 -10.04 -21.18 14.88
C SER A 235 -10.94 -19.95 14.79
N TYR A 236 -11.59 -19.76 13.64
CA TYR A 236 -12.54 -18.66 13.40
C TYR A 236 -13.68 -19.12 12.50
N GLY A 237 -14.91 -18.72 12.81
CA GLY A 237 -16.13 -19.17 12.12
C GLY A 237 -16.34 -18.66 10.68
N HIS A 238 -15.48 -17.78 10.18
CA HIS A 238 -15.53 -17.23 8.82
C HIS A 238 -14.18 -17.35 8.11
N CYS A 239 -14.18 -17.42 6.79
CA CYS A 239 -12.96 -17.53 5.99
C CYS A 239 -13.09 -16.79 4.65
N SER A 240 -12.30 -15.72 4.49
CA SER A 240 -12.18 -14.99 3.22
C SER A 240 -11.08 -15.61 2.35
N ILE A 241 -9.93 -15.95 2.97
CA ILE A 241 -8.77 -16.57 2.31
C ILE A 241 -8.50 -17.93 2.98
N PRO A 242 -8.66 -19.06 2.25
CA PRO A 242 -8.44 -20.38 2.80
C PRO A 242 -6.95 -20.65 3.06
N LYS A 243 -6.67 -21.57 3.98
CA LYS A 243 -5.28 -21.92 4.37
C LYS A 243 -4.41 -22.41 3.20
N HIS A 244 -5.00 -22.90 2.12
CA HIS A 244 -4.28 -23.33 0.92
C HIS A 244 -3.69 -22.16 0.13
N LEU A 245 -4.21 -20.95 0.33
CA LEU A 245 -3.72 -19.72 -0.28
C LEU A 245 -2.88 -18.87 0.69
N ARG A 246 -2.46 -19.44 1.83
CA ARG A 246 -1.54 -18.76 2.76
C ARG A 246 -0.16 -18.60 2.14
N ASP A 247 0.46 -17.47 2.42
CA ASP A 247 1.82 -17.17 1.97
C ASP A 247 2.56 -16.46 3.10
N ILE A 248 2.71 -15.14 3.07
CA ILE A 248 3.33 -14.37 4.16
C ILE A 248 2.25 -13.75 5.04
N ILE A 249 2.36 -13.90 6.35
CA ILE A 249 1.49 -13.22 7.34
C ILE A 249 2.36 -12.34 8.23
N VAL A 250 1.98 -11.08 8.39
CA VAL A 250 2.76 -10.08 9.11
C VAL A 250 1.92 -9.47 10.23
N THR A 251 2.48 -9.42 11.43
CA THR A 251 2.00 -8.58 12.53
C THR A 251 3.03 -7.50 12.83
N GLU A 252 2.72 -6.59 13.75
CA GLU A 252 3.68 -5.62 14.28
C GLU A 252 4.89 -6.27 14.99
N TYR A 253 4.84 -7.59 15.26
CA TYR A 253 5.89 -8.31 15.96
C TYR A 253 6.78 -9.17 15.07
N GLY A 254 6.43 -9.36 13.80
CA GLY A 254 7.27 -10.13 12.87
C GLY A 254 6.55 -10.63 11.64
N ILE A 255 7.27 -11.47 10.90
CA ILE A 255 6.86 -12.04 9.61
C ILE A 255 6.86 -13.56 9.75
N ALA A 256 5.74 -14.19 9.42
CA ALA A 256 5.60 -15.64 9.25
C ALA A 256 5.51 -15.95 7.76
N ASP A 257 6.54 -16.59 7.20
CA ASP A 257 6.59 -17.01 5.80
C ASP A 257 6.10 -18.47 5.72
N VAL A 258 4.82 -18.68 5.49
CA VAL A 258 4.16 -19.99 5.72
C VAL A 258 3.74 -20.72 4.46
N ARG A 259 4.17 -20.24 3.28
CA ARG A 259 3.88 -20.89 1.99
C ARG A 259 4.51 -22.28 1.95
N SER A 260 3.72 -23.27 1.54
CA SER A 260 4.17 -24.67 1.39
C SER A 260 4.76 -25.33 2.64
N LYS A 261 4.62 -24.72 3.83
CA LYS A 261 5.12 -25.30 5.08
C LYS A 261 4.14 -26.33 5.67
N PRO A 262 4.65 -27.41 6.30
CA PRO A 262 3.84 -28.33 7.09
C PRO A 262 3.06 -27.61 8.18
N GLU A 263 1.87 -28.12 8.50
CA GLU A 263 0.95 -27.45 9.44
C GLU A 263 1.59 -27.12 10.80
N LYS A 264 2.43 -28.01 11.34
CA LYS A 264 3.16 -27.77 12.59
C LYS A 264 4.08 -26.54 12.55
N GLN A 265 4.75 -26.30 11.41
CA GLN A 265 5.64 -25.15 11.24
C GLN A 265 4.85 -23.86 11.07
N VAL A 266 3.71 -23.92 10.36
CA VAL A 266 2.82 -22.76 10.22
C VAL A 266 2.26 -22.31 11.57
N ILE A 267 1.84 -23.25 12.40
CA ILE A 267 1.37 -22.96 13.76
C ILE A 267 2.48 -22.34 14.59
N ALA A 268 3.70 -22.92 14.55
CA ALA A 268 4.86 -22.39 15.24
C ALA A 268 5.15 -20.93 14.83
N GLU A 269 5.21 -20.64 13.53
CA GLU A 269 5.50 -19.29 13.02
C GLU A 269 4.41 -18.27 13.35
N LEU A 270 3.13 -18.66 13.27
CA LEU A 270 2.05 -17.76 13.65
C LEU A 270 2.01 -17.47 15.15
N ILE A 271 2.32 -18.46 16.00
CA ILE A 271 2.51 -18.23 17.44
C ILE A 271 3.70 -17.30 17.68
N ASN A 272 4.80 -17.47 16.95
CA ASN A 272 6.00 -16.63 17.09
C ASN A 272 5.76 -15.15 16.76
N ILE A 273 4.78 -14.81 15.92
CA ILE A 273 4.40 -13.43 15.62
C ILE A 273 3.13 -12.97 16.36
N THR A 274 2.59 -13.80 17.26
CA THR A 274 1.46 -13.42 18.12
C THR A 274 1.92 -12.54 19.28
N ASP A 275 1.04 -11.66 19.76
CA ASP A 275 1.24 -10.92 21.00
C ASP A 275 1.49 -11.86 22.19
N SER A 276 2.55 -11.60 22.96
CA SER A 276 3.00 -12.52 24.02
C SER A 276 1.98 -12.74 25.13
N ARG A 277 0.98 -11.85 25.29
CA ARG A 277 -0.13 -12.05 26.22
C ARG A 277 -1.05 -13.22 25.84
N PHE A 278 -0.99 -13.70 24.59
CA PHE A 278 -1.85 -14.78 24.06
C PHE A 278 -1.08 -16.00 23.54
N GLN A 279 0.25 -15.89 23.40
CA GLN A 279 1.12 -16.94 22.88
C GLN A 279 0.98 -18.29 23.60
N MET A 280 1.07 -18.28 24.93
CA MET A 280 1.02 -19.52 25.74
C MET A 280 -0.35 -20.21 25.65
N GLN A 281 -1.44 -19.43 25.57
CA GLN A 281 -2.78 -19.97 25.40
C GLN A 281 -2.92 -20.69 24.05
N LEU A 282 -2.45 -20.08 22.96
CA LEU A 282 -2.49 -20.69 21.62
C LEU A 282 -1.60 -21.94 21.54
N LEU A 283 -0.42 -21.90 22.16
CA LEU A 283 0.46 -23.06 22.22
C LEU A 283 -0.21 -24.23 22.95
N ALA A 284 -0.85 -23.97 24.09
CA ALA A 284 -1.58 -24.99 24.84
C ALA A 284 -2.73 -25.60 24.01
N GLN A 285 -3.48 -24.76 23.28
CA GLN A 285 -4.53 -25.23 22.36
C GLN A 285 -3.96 -26.11 21.24
N ALA A 286 -2.85 -25.70 20.63
CA ALA A 286 -2.19 -26.47 19.57
C ALA A 286 -1.65 -27.82 20.07
N LYS A 287 -1.03 -27.85 21.26
CA LYS A 287 -0.57 -29.09 21.91
C LYS A 287 -1.73 -30.02 22.23
N LYS A 288 -2.80 -29.50 22.84
CA LYS A 288 -4.01 -30.26 23.16
C LYS A 288 -4.67 -30.87 21.91
N ALA A 289 -4.62 -30.17 20.78
CA ALA A 289 -5.16 -30.66 19.51
C ALA A 289 -4.22 -31.61 18.74
N GLY A 290 -3.03 -31.92 19.28
CA GLY A 290 -2.04 -32.77 18.59
C GLY A 290 -1.47 -32.13 17.32
N LYS A 291 -1.52 -30.80 17.21
CA LYS A 291 -1.10 -30.07 16.00
C LYS A 291 0.34 -29.58 16.02
N ILE A 292 0.98 -29.66 17.18
CA ILE A 292 2.38 -29.31 17.40
C ILE A 292 2.99 -30.27 18.45
N PRO A 293 4.29 -30.60 18.39
CA PRO A 293 4.93 -31.46 19.38
C PRO A 293 4.77 -30.94 20.82
N LEU A 294 4.63 -31.87 21.78
CA LEU A 294 4.42 -31.54 23.19
C LEU A 294 5.65 -30.86 23.82
N ASP A 295 6.84 -31.14 23.29
CA ASP A 295 8.13 -30.57 23.65
C ASP A 295 8.45 -29.26 22.92
N TYR A 296 7.61 -28.82 21.96
CA TYR A 296 7.83 -27.53 21.31
C TYR A 296 7.72 -26.40 22.33
N GLU A 297 8.72 -25.51 22.29
CA GLU A 297 8.72 -24.24 22.99
C GLU A 297 8.83 -23.09 22.00
N ILE A 298 8.19 -21.96 22.32
CA ILE A 298 8.34 -20.71 21.57
C ILE A 298 9.81 -20.26 21.71
N PRO A 299 10.55 -19.95 20.64
CA PRO A 299 11.91 -19.46 20.77
C PRO A 299 11.98 -18.13 21.56
N ILE A 300 13.07 -17.93 22.31
CA ILE A 300 13.20 -16.86 23.31
C ILE A 300 13.01 -15.45 22.72
N GLU A 301 13.48 -15.24 21.49
CA GLU A 301 13.40 -14.00 20.72
C GLU A 301 11.95 -13.55 20.45
N TYR A 302 11.01 -14.50 20.44
CA TYR A 302 9.58 -14.26 20.19
C TYR A 302 8.75 -14.14 21.47
N ARG A 303 9.32 -14.38 22.67
CA ARG A 303 8.58 -14.39 23.95
C ARG A 303 8.30 -12.99 24.52
N ASN A 304 8.72 -11.92 23.85
CA ASN A 304 8.50 -10.54 24.28
C ASN A 304 7.83 -9.67 23.19
N ASN A 305 6.85 -10.22 22.49
CA ASN A 305 6.00 -9.53 21.53
C ASN A 305 4.97 -8.66 22.27
N THR A 306 5.41 -7.49 22.73
CA THR A 306 4.61 -6.57 23.55
C THR A 306 4.56 -5.16 22.94
N PRO A 307 3.46 -4.40 23.14
CA PRO A 307 3.39 -3.01 22.70
C PRO A 307 4.52 -2.15 23.30
N GLU A 308 4.96 -2.47 24.52
CA GLU A 308 6.05 -1.80 25.22
C GLU A 308 7.39 -2.01 24.51
N LYS A 309 7.69 -3.22 24.02
CA LYS A 309 8.90 -3.49 23.21
C LYS A 309 8.93 -2.62 21.97
N ILE A 310 7.83 -2.57 21.21
CA ILE A 310 7.74 -1.76 19.99
C ILE A 310 7.83 -0.27 20.32
N SER A 311 7.14 0.20 21.36
CA SER A 311 7.23 1.59 21.78
C SER A 311 8.65 1.99 22.18
N ASN A 312 9.34 1.16 22.96
CA ASN A 312 10.71 1.43 23.38
C ASN A 312 11.69 1.40 22.19
N LEU A 313 11.47 0.51 21.22
CA LEU A 313 12.24 0.49 19.97
C LEU A 313 12.08 1.79 19.17
N LEU A 314 10.85 2.31 19.05
CA LEU A 314 10.55 3.47 18.22
C LEU A 314 10.87 4.82 18.89
N LYS A 315 10.83 4.90 20.22
CA LYS A 315 11.04 6.16 20.99
C LYS A 315 12.30 6.94 20.59
N PRO A 316 13.50 6.33 20.48
CA PRO A 316 14.70 7.07 20.08
C PRO A 316 14.55 7.69 18.69
N PHE A 317 13.99 6.96 17.72
CA PHE A 317 13.78 7.47 16.36
C PHE A 317 12.75 8.60 16.32
N GLN A 318 11.68 8.49 17.11
CA GLN A 318 10.68 9.54 17.27
C GLN A 318 11.26 10.83 17.87
N ALA A 319 12.16 10.70 18.84
CA ALA A 319 12.88 11.84 19.40
C ALA A 319 13.77 12.56 18.37
N HIS A 320 14.27 11.83 17.36
CA HIS A 320 15.02 12.38 16.23
C HIS A 320 14.13 12.85 15.07
N GLY A 321 12.82 12.93 15.27
CA GLY A 321 11.90 13.41 14.24
C GLY A 321 11.45 12.35 13.22
N VAL A 322 11.85 11.09 13.36
CA VAL A 322 11.46 9.98 12.45
C VAL A 322 10.15 9.33 12.92
N PHE A 323 9.38 8.70 12.02
CA PHE A 323 8.08 8.07 12.33
C PHE A 323 7.03 9.01 12.91
N GLN A 324 6.97 10.25 12.41
CA GLN A 324 5.91 11.19 12.77
C GLN A 324 4.54 10.65 12.38
N PRO A 325 3.48 10.98 13.14
CA PRO A 325 2.11 10.79 12.68
C PRO A 325 1.91 11.49 11.33
N PHE A 326 1.30 10.80 10.38
CA PHE A 326 1.05 11.31 9.02
C PHE A 326 2.34 11.82 8.33
N PRO A 327 3.35 10.94 8.12
CA PRO A 327 4.66 11.34 7.63
C PRO A 327 4.65 11.94 6.21
N PHE A 328 3.55 11.80 5.48
CA PHE A 328 3.34 12.34 4.13
C PHE A 328 2.27 13.44 4.10
N GLY A 329 1.92 14.00 5.25
CA GLY A 329 0.87 14.99 5.40
C GLY A 329 -0.52 14.40 5.65
N THR A 330 -1.48 15.27 5.93
CA THR A 330 -2.88 14.92 6.16
C THR A 330 -3.78 16.11 5.84
N ASP A 331 -5.02 15.86 5.44
CA ASP A 331 -6.04 16.91 5.31
C ASP A 331 -6.64 17.32 6.67
N LEU A 332 -6.28 16.60 7.75
CA LEU A 332 -6.66 16.95 9.10
C LEU A 332 -5.84 18.16 9.58
N THR A 333 -6.53 19.14 10.14
CA THR A 333 -5.89 20.23 10.89
C THR A 333 -5.18 19.69 12.14
N GLU A 334 -4.20 20.43 12.66
CA GLU A 334 -3.53 20.09 13.93
C GLU A 334 -4.54 19.87 15.07
N THR A 335 -5.56 20.72 15.13
CA THR A 335 -6.68 20.62 16.08
C THR A 335 -7.39 19.27 15.96
N GLU A 336 -7.69 18.80 14.75
CA GLU A 336 -8.37 17.52 14.51
C GLU A 336 -7.49 16.31 14.81
N VAL A 337 -6.19 16.40 14.51
CA VAL A 337 -5.24 15.33 14.83
C VAL A 337 -5.19 15.11 16.34
N VAL A 338 -4.99 16.19 17.10
CA VAL A 338 -4.96 16.14 18.57
C VAL A 338 -6.31 15.67 19.13
N LEU A 339 -7.41 16.21 18.63
CA LEU A 339 -8.76 15.84 19.06
C LEU A 339 -9.05 14.36 18.79
N GLY A 340 -8.69 13.85 17.61
CA GLY A 340 -8.85 12.45 17.25
C GLY A 340 -8.07 11.52 18.19
N GLY A 341 -6.87 11.93 18.61
CA GLY A 341 -6.10 11.23 19.64
C GLY A 341 -6.81 11.20 21.00
N ALA A 342 -7.25 12.36 21.48
CA ALA A 342 -7.98 12.49 22.74
C ALA A 342 -9.28 11.68 22.76
N LEU A 343 -10.09 11.74 21.71
CA LEU A 343 -11.34 10.97 21.60
C LEU A 343 -11.09 9.46 21.57
N LYS A 344 -10.02 9.00 20.92
CA LYS A 344 -9.62 7.58 20.97
C LYS A 344 -9.21 7.16 22.39
N ALA A 345 -8.46 8.00 23.10
CA ALA A 345 -8.09 7.75 24.49
C ALA A 345 -9.33 7.69 25.40
N LEU A 346 -10.30 8.59 25.20
CA LEU A 346 -11.58 8.58 25.90
C LEU A 346 -12.37 7.30 25.64
N LYS A 347 -12.48 6.88 24.37
CA LYS A 347 -13.12 5.60 23.97
C LYS A 347 -12.47 4.40 24.65
N ARG A 348 -11.14 4.42 24.81
CA ARG A 348 -10.39 3.37 25.54
C ARG A 348 -10.71 3.37 27.04
N LEU A 349 -10.86 4.53 27.67
CA LEU A 349 -11.26 4.61 29.08
C LEU A 349 -12.71 4.13 29.30
N LEU A 350 -13.63 4.50 28.41
CA LEU A 350 -15.02 4.04 28.42
C LEU A 350 -15.14 2.50 28.41
N THR A 351 -14.27 1.84 27.67
CA THR A 351 -14.30 0.37 27.48
C THR A 351 -13.41 -0.39 28.48
N GLY A 352 -12.30 0.21 28.91
CA GLY A 352 -11.28 -0.48 29.73
C GLY A 352 -11.25 -0.10 31.21
N ASN A 353 -11.63 1.13 31.59
CA ASN A 353 -11.51 1.61 32.97
C ASN A 353 -12.56 2.68 33.31
N ARG A 354 -13.81 2.25 33.51
CA ARG A 354 -14.95 3.12 33.77
C ARG A 354 -14.83 3.91 35.09
N LEU A 355 -14.18 3.33 36.11
CA LEU A 355 -13.99 4.01 37.40
C LEU A 355 -13.10 5.25 37.25
N LYS A 356 -11.95 5.11 36.57
CA LYS A 356 -11.04 6.23 36.28
C LYS A 356 -11.71 7.31 35.44
N LEU A 357 -12.58 6.93 34.51
CA LEU A 357 -13.37 7.88 33.73
C LEU A 357 -14.33 8.67 34.62
N VAL A 358 -15.14 8.00 35.43
CA VAL A 358 -16.13 8.66 36.31
C VAL A 358 -15.45 9.61 37.29
N GLN A 359 -14.39 9.16 37.95
CA GLN A 359 -13.61 10.00 38.87
C GLN A 359 -12.98 11.19 38.13
N GLY A 360 -12.38 10.94 36.97
CA GLY A 360 -11.73 11.98 36.18
C GLY A 360 -12.70 13.05 35.66
N VAL A 361 -13.87 12.64 35.18
CA VAL A 361 -14.93 13.55 34.70
C VAL A 361 -15.55 14.32 35.86
N LEU A 362 -15.81 13.67 36.98
CA LEU A 362 -16.33 14.34 38.19
C LEU A 362 -15.35 15.42 38.66
N PHE A 363 -14.06 15.11 38.71
CA PHE A 363 -13.03 16.11 39.02
C PHE A 363 -12.99 17.24 37.99
N GLU A 364 -13.11 16.92 36.71
CA GLU A 364 -13.13 17.91 35.64
C GLU A 364 -14.35 18.83 35.69
N MET A 365 -15.49 18.38 36.25
CA MET A 365 -16.66 19.24 36.44
C MET A 365 -16.36 20.45 37.33
N PHE A 366 -15.56 20.26 38.38
CA PHE A 366 -15.16 21.31 39.31
C PHE A 366 -13.98 22.17 38.84
N ARG A 367 -13.29 21.76 37.76
CA ARG A 367 -12.18 22.54 37.20
C ARG A 367 -12.66 23.68 36.28
N PRO A 368 -11.96 24.83 36.27
CA PRO A 368 -12.23 25.88 35.30
C PRO A 368 -11.96 25.38 33.88
N PHE A 369 -12.70 25.92 32.92
CA PHE A 369 -12.52 25.58 31.52
C PHE A 369 -11.20 26.19 30.99
N PRO A 370 -10.25 25.38 30.51
CA PRO A 370 -8.94 25.88 30.08
C PRO A 370 -9.03 26.62 28.74
N LYS A 371 -8.35 27.77 28.63
CA LYS A 371 -8.33 28.57 27.39
C LYS A 371 -7.72 27.84 26.19
N SER A 372 -6.75 26.97 26.44
CA SER A 372 -6.14 26.11 25.42
C SER A 372 -7.13 25.08 24.83
N ALA A 373 -8.28 24.82 25.49
CA ALA A 373 -9.30 23.92 24.96
C ALA A 373 -10.25 24.57 23.93
N TYR A 374 -10.22 25.91 23.76
CA TYR A 374 -11.17 26.64 22.92
C TYR A 374 -11.19 26.17 21.45
N PRO A 375 -10.04 26.02 20.76
CA PRO A 375 -10.04 25.61 19.35
C PRO A 375 -10.69 24.23 19.13
N PHE A 376 -10.50 23.30 20.08
CA PHE A 376 -11.10 21.97 20.03
C PHE A 376 -12.62 22.01 20.26
N MET A 377 -13.09 22.85 21.18
CA MET A 377 -14.53 23.00 21.42
C MET A 377 -15.22 23.70 20.26
N GLU A 378 -14.58 24.69 19.63
CA GLU A 378 -15.10 25.32 18.42
C GLU A 378 -15.22 24.30 17.29
N ARG A 379 -14.19 23.48 17.07
CA ARG A 379 -14.23 22.41 16.05
C ARG A 379 -15.38 21.41 16.26
N LEU A 380 -15.76 21.15 17.50
CA LEU A 380 -16.88 20.27 17.88
C LEU A 380 -18.23 20.97 18.04
N ASN A 381 -18.32 22.28 17.82
CA ASN A 381 -19.51 23.09 18.14
C ASN A 381 -19.92 23.02 19.63
N LEU A 382 -18.97 22.82 20.53
CA LEU A 382 -19.16 22.73 21.98
C LEU A 382 -18.64 23.97 22.74
N HIS A 383 -18.23 25.02 22.03
CA HIS A 383 -17.68 26.21 22.69
C HIS A 383 -18.73 26.90 23.58
N LYS A 384 -19.95 27.07 23.08
CA LYS A 384 -21.12 27.62 23.78
C LYS A 384 -22.23 26.55 23.90
N PRO A 385 -22.12 25.61 24.84
CA PRO A 385 -23.09 24.52 24.96
C PRO A 385 -24.44 25.04 25.45
N SER A 386 -25.48 24.79 24.66
CA SER A 386 -26.86 25.19 24.89
C SER A 386 -27.63 24.17 25.75
N SER A 387 -27.28 22.89 25.66
CA SER A 387 -27.97 21.79 26.36
C SER A 387 -27.14 21.17 27.49
N LEU A 388 -27.80 20.45 28.42
CA LEU A 388 -27.10 19.70 29.46
C LEU A 388 -26.17 18.62 28.86
N GLN A 389 -26.62 17.98 27.78
CA GLN A 389 -25.84 17.00 27.04
C GLN A 389 -24.55 17.61 26.46
N GLU A 390 -24.63 18.79 25.84
CA GLU A 390 -23.46 19.49 25.31
C GLU A 390 -22.50 19.93 26.42
N LYS A 391 -23.02 20.37 27.58
CA LYS A 391 -22.20 20.71 28.75
C LYS A 391 -21.41 19.51 29.25
N ILE A 392 -22.04 18.32 29.31
CA ILE A 392 -21.37 17.06 29.68
C ILE A 392 -20.34 16.68 28.62
N MET A 393 -20.70 16.75 27.34
CA MET A 393 -19.78 16.43 26.24
C MET A 393 -18.54 17.33 26.26
N ARG A 394 -18.71 18.63 26.48
CA ARG A 394 -17.61 19.60 26.63
C ARG A 394 -16.64 19.19 27.74
N LYS A 395 -17.17 18.77 28.90
CA LYS A 395 -16.34 18.31 30.03
C LYS A 395 -15.64 16.98 29.72
N LEU A 396 -16.32 16.04 29.06
CA LEU A 396 -15.73 14.78 28.62
C LEU A 396 -14.55 14.98 27.66
N VAL A 397 -14.71 15.85 26.66
CA VAL A 397 -13.64 16.15 25.70
C VAL A 397 -12.50 16.92 26.38
N THR A 398 -12.81 17.87 27.28
CA THR A 398 -11.77 18.59 28.06
C THR A 398 -10.96 17.61 28.92
N PHE A 399 -11.64 16.69 29.61
CA PHE A 399 -10.99 15.62 30.37
C PHE A 399 -10.10 14.76 29.46
N ALA A 400 -10.60 14.38 28.28
CA ALA A 400 -9.84 13.59 27.31
C ALA A 400 -8.56 14.31 26.89
N LEU A 401 -8.65 15.60 26.52
CA LEU A 401 -7.52 16.43 26.13
C LEU A 401 -6.50 16.59 27.27
N ARG A 402 -6.95 16.76 28.53
CA ARG A 402 -6.04 16.76 29.69
C ARG A 402 -5.37 15.40 29.88
N SER A 403 -6.11 14.31 29.73
CA SER A 403 -5.58 12.95 29.94
C SER A 403 -4.49 12.56 28.93
N THR A 404 -4.45 13.22 27.78
CA THR A 404 -3.42 13.06 26.75
C THR A 404 -2.36 14.16 26.78
N ASN A 405 -2.32 14.98 27.84
CA ASN A 405 -1.45 16.15 27.97
C ASN A 405 -1.48 17.09 26.76
N SER A 406 -2.66 17.21 26.14
CA SER A 406 -2.86 18.01 24.92
C SER A 406 -3.32 19.44 25.21
N LEU A 407 -3.44 19.80 26.49
CA LEU A 407 -3.72 21.15 26.94
C LEU A 407 -2.43 21.72 27.52
N ASN A 408 -1.79 22.64 26.81
CA ASN A 408 -0.70 23.42 27.37
C ASN A 408 -1.29 24.50 28.27
N ASP A 409 -0.91 24.53 29.54
CA ASP A 409 -1.23 25.61 30.48
C ASP A 409 -0.25 26.80 30.36
N SER A 410 0.70 26.76 29.41
CA SER A 410 1.56 27.89 29.05
C SER A 410 1.39 28.25 27.57
N ALA A 411 0.97 29.49 27.32
CA ALA A 411 0.93 30.07 25.99
C ALA A 411 2.36 30.15 25.43
N ARG A 412 2.71 29.28 24.48
CA ARG A 412 3.78 29.60 23.53
C ARG A 412 3.16 30.56 22.52
N VAL A 413 3.43 31.85 22.73
CA VAL A 413 3.22 32.90 21.73
C VAL A 413 3.95 32.46 20.44
N PRO A 414 3.31 32.51 19.26
CA PRO A 414 4.01 32.27 18.02
C PRO A 414 5.07 33.35 17.85
N ILE A 415 6.34 32.94 17.72
CA ILE A 415 7.43 33.83 17.31
C ILE A 415 7.09 34.28 15.89
N SER A 416 6.73 35.54 15.74
CA SER A 416 6.68 36.20 14.44
C SER A 416 8.10 36.23 13.88
N ASN A 417 8.36 35.47 12.82
CA ASN A 417 9.56 35.67 12.00
C ASN A 417 9.40 36.98 11.22
N SER A 418 9.74 38.09 11.86
CA SER A 418 10.17 39.31 11.19
C SER A 418 11.67 39.22 10.92
N ALA A 419 12.04 39.28 9.64
CA ALA A 419 13.33 39.73 9.06
C ALA A 419 13.94 38.72 8.07
N SER A 420 13.76 39.00 6.78
CA SER A 420 14.87 39.07 5.81
C SER A 420 14.34 39.67 4.50
N LYS A 421 14.32 41.00 4.43
CA LYS A 421 14.32 41.74 3.16
C LYS A 421 15.12 43.02 3.35
N THR A 422 16.38 42.94 2.94
CA THR A 422 17.39 43.97 2.61
C THR A 422 18.74 43.24 2.78
N LEU A 423 19.78 43.33 1.95
CA LEU A 423 20.15 44.19 0.84
C LEU A 423 21.45 43.58 0.26
N HIS A 424 21.61 43.47 -1.06
CA HIS A 424 22.87 43.64 -1.84
C HIS A 424 22.46 43.59 -3.32
N LYS A 425 22.33 44.74 -3.99
CA LYS A 425 23.38 45.42 -4.79
C LYS A 425 24.06 44.49 -5.78
#